data_AF-A0A559MHP8-F1
#
_entry.id   AF-A0A559MHP8-F1
#
_cell.length_a   1.000
_cell.length_b   1.000
_cell.length_c   1.000
_cell.angle_alpha   90.00
_cell.angle_beta   90.00
_cell.angle_gamma   90.00
#
_symmetry.space_group_name_H-M   'P 1'
#
loop_
_entity.id
_entity.type
_entity.pdbx_description
1 polymer ?
#
loop_
_entity_poly.entity_id
_entity_poly.type
_entity_poly.pdbx_seq_one_letter_code
_entity_poly.pdbx_strand_id
1 'polypeptide(L)'
;DKAAYILSYFSRPLLILGTSLFVQSIVKHVLTQGDTFLITALATPVSQGIYALANNYGGLLARLILQPIEESSRNKFGKLLSTVDGAPSKPKIEEARRDLLMLLRSYALLSVCVLSVGPTVAPLLLKIVAGSRWTTSGAGDVLATYCYYIPLLAFNGLTEAFVSSVATESEVNRQSIWMLAFSAGFAGSAFLFLRVLEMGAEGLVWANVLNMSFRVIWSTAFIRSYLKGHGSTFALREIAPAPLTIAVGSGTYAVLRQTATTFNGGFTDLIKSGGVAALFVVMLAFSERAYLLQCWNFMRGQGKRD
;
A
#
# COMPACT_ATOMS: atom_id res chain seq x y z
N ASP A 1 -46.61 26.00 11.08
CA ASP A 1 -46.07 25.80 9.72
C ASP A 1 -46.12 24.38 9.22
N LYS A 2 -47.17 24.03 8.46
CA LYS A 2 -47.28 22.75 7.74
C LYS A 2 -46.29 22.63 6.57
N ALA A 3 -45.58 23.71 6.22
CA ALA A 3 -44.57 23.73 5.16
C ALA A 3 -43.23 23.08 5.56
N ALA A 4 -42.98 22.87 6.87
CA ALA A 4 -41.71 22.35 7.38
C ALA A 4 -41.65 20.81 7.47
N TYR A 5 -42.75 20.10 7.18
CA TYR A 5 -42.85 18.65 7.35
C TYR A 5 -43.48 17.97 6.13
N ILE A 6 -42.97 16.80 5.76
CA ILE A 6 -43.57 15.86 4.81
C ILE A 6 -44.32 14.80 5.62
N LEU A 7 -45.56 14.51 5.22
CA LEU A 7 -46.44 13.52 5.87
C LEU A 7 -46.68 13.78 7.37
N SER A 8 -46.50 15.00 7.87
CA SER A 8 -46.59 15.37 9.31
C SER A 8 -45.64 14.64 10.27
N TYR A 9 -44.80 13.72 9.78
CA TYR A 9 -43.85 12.95 10.58
C TYR A 9 -42.39 13.31 10.30
N PHE A 10 -42.04 13.70 9.07
CA PHE A 10 -40.66 13.94 8.67
C PHE A 10 -40.39 15.40 8.42
N SER A 11 -39.47 16.03 9.15
CA SER A 11 -39.12 17.41 8.89
C SER A 11 -38.38 17.52 7.55
N ARG A 12 -38.78 18.49 6.71
CA ARG A 12 -38.13 18.78 5.42
C ARG A 12 -36.64 19.09 5.57
N PRO A 13 -36.20 19.91 6.56
CA PRO A 13 -34.77 20.18 6.73
C PRO A 13 -33.96 18.93 7.07
N LEU A 14 -34.49 18.04 7.94
CA LEU A 14 -33.83 16.78 8.27
C LEU A 14 -33.84 15.80 7.08
N LEU A 15 -34.91 15.78 6.29
CA LEU A 15 -34.96 14.96 5.06
C LEU A 15 -33.98 15.44 4.01
N ILE A 16 -33.84 16.76 3.81
CA ILE A 16 -32.86 17.32 2.86
C ILE A 16 -31.44 17.00 3.33
N LEU A 17 -31.15 17.20 4.61
CA LEU A 17 -29.84 16.88 5.19
C LEU A 17 -29.55 15.38 5.13
N GLY A 18 -30.50 14.54 5.53
CA GLY A 18 -30.39 13.08 5.50
C GLY A 18 -30.22 12.54 4.08
N THR A 19 -30.94 13.10 3.11
CA THR A 19 -30.78 12.77 1.69
C THR A 19 -29.40 13.19 1.18
N SER A 20 -28.92 14.37 1.54
CA SER A 20 -27.59 14.85 1.16
C SER A 20 -26.48 13.96 1.73
N LEU A 21 -26.54 13.61 3.02
CA LEU A 21 -25.60 12.70 3.67
C LEU A 21 -25.67 11.29 3.09
N PHE A 22 -26.86 10.83 2.73
CA PHE A 22 -27.06 9.52 2.11
C PHE A 22 -26.48 9.47 0.69
N VAL A 23 -26.75 10.49 -0.14
CA VAL A 23 -26.15 10.61 -1.49
C VAL A 23 -24.63 10.69 -1.39
N GLN A 24 -24.10 11.48 -0.45
CA GLN A 24 -22.66 11.56 -0.20
C GLN A 24 -22.09 10.20 0.22
N SER A 25 -22.80 9.44 1.05
CA SER A 25 -22.39 8.10 1.48
C SER A 25 -22.43 7.08 0.35
N ILE A 26 -23.44 7.12 -0.53
CA ILE A 26 -23.51 6.28 -1.74
C ILE A 26 -22.37 6.63 -2.68
N VAL A 27 -22.17 7.92 -2.99
CA VAL A 27 -21.09 8.38 -3.87
C VAL A 27 -19.76 7.94 -3.30
N LYS A 28 -19.54 8.11 -1.99
CA LYS A 28 -18.35 7.63 -1.30
C LYS A 28 -18.23 6.11 -1.37
N HIS A 29 -19.30 5.36 -1.18
CA HIS A 29 -19.28 3.90 -1.26
C HIS A 29 -18.92 3.41 -2.66
N VAL A 30 -19.54 3.95 -3.71
CA VAL A 30 -19.23 3.63 -5.11
C VAL A 30 -17.80 4.05 -5.46
N LEU A 31 -17.33 5.17 -4.94
CA LEU A 31 -15.95 5.63 -5.10
C LEU A 31 -14.92 4.75 -4.41
N THR A 32 -15.29 4.17 -3.26
CA THR A 32 -14.38 3.38 -2.44
C THR A 32 -14.37 1.91 -2.87
N GLN A 33 -15.51 1.39 -3.34
CA GLN A 33 -15.70 0.01 -3.79
C GLN A 33 -15.75 -0.12 -5.32
N GLY A 34 -15.48 0.96 -6.06
CA GLY A 34 -15.48 0.97 -7.52
C GLY A 34 -14.53 -0.06 -8.10
N ASP A 35 -13.43 -0.34 -7.42
CA ASP A 35 -12.51 -1.45 -7.70
C ASP A 35 -13.19 -2.81 -7.68
N THR A 36 -13.95 -3.10 -6.63
CA THR A 36 -14.68 -4.35 -6.43
C THR A 36 -15.81 -4.48 -7.45
N PHE A 37 -16.53 -3.40 -7.76
CA PHE A 37 -17.57 -3.40 -8.79
C PHE A 37 -16.99 -3.66 -10.19
N LEU A 38 -15.88 -3.02 -10.55
CA LEU A 38 -15.19 -3.23 -11.83
C LEU A 38 -14.66 -4.65 -11.97
N ILE A 39 -14.06 -5.20 -10.91
CA ILE A 39 -13.62 -6.59 -10.87
C ILE A 39 -14.82 -7.52 -11.09
N THR A 40 -15.92 -7.28 -10.39
CA THR A 40 -17.13 -8.13 -10.46
C THR A 40 -17.77 -8.08 -11.85
N ALA A 41 -17.78 -6.90 -12.49
CA ALA A 41 -18.41 -6.70 -13.79
C ALA A 41 -17.55 -7.17 -14.98
N LEU A 42 -16.22 -7.02 -14.89
CA LEU A 42 -15.33 -7.25 -16.03
C LEU A 42 -14.61 -8.60 -15.99
N ALA A 43 -14.34 -9.16 -14.81
CA ALA A 43 -13.58 -10.40 -14.67
C ALA A 43 -14.50 -11.63 -14.66
N THR A 44 -14.00 -12.74 -15.20
CA THR A 44 -14.70 -14.04 -15.13
C THR A 44 -14.69 -14.58 -13.70
N PRO A 45 -15.66 -15.43 -13.30
CA PRO A 45 -15.69 -16.01 -11.96
C PRO A 45 -14.41 -16.77 -11.59
N VAL A 46 -13.78 -17.42 -12.57
CA VAL A 46 -12.50 -18.12 -12.39
C VAL A 46 -11.38 -17.12 -12.05
N SER A 47 -11.25 -16.05 -12.82
CA SER A 47 -10.26 -15.00 -12.56
C SER A 47 -10.48 -14.31 -11.22
N GLN A 48 -11.75 -14.09 -10.83
CA GLN A 48 -12.09 -13.54 -9.51
C GLN A 48 -11.66 -14.48 -8.38
N GLY A 49 -11.90 -15.78 -8.51
CA GLY A 49 -11.48 -16.77 -7.51
C GLY A 49 -9.97 -16.84 -7.35
N ILE A 50 -9.23 -16.86 -8.47
CA ILE A 50 -7.76 -16.87 -8.46
C ILE A 50 -7.21 -15.57 -7.86
N TYR A 51 -7.73 -14.41 -8.28
CA TYR A 51 -7.35 -13.12 -7.73
C TYR A 51 -7.66 -13.02 -6.23
N ALA A 52 -8.83 -13.50 -5.80
CA ALA A 52 -9.21 -13.50 -4.40
C ALA A 52 -8.25 -14.35 -3.54
N LEU A 53 -7.82 -15.51 -4.06
CA LEU A 53 -6.80 -16.33 -3.39
C LEU A 53 -5.49 -15.56 -3.23
N ALA A 54 -4.97 -15.01 -4.34
CA ALA A 54 -3.73 -14.25 -4.32
C ALA A 54 -3.80 -13.01 -3.41
N ASN A 55 -4.92 -12.28 -3.42
CA ASN A 55 -5.14 -11.13 -2.55
C ASN A 55 -5.23 -11.51 -1.07
N ASN A 56 -5.77 -12.69 -0.75
CA ASN A 56 -5.85 -13.17 0.63
C ASN A 56 -4.49 -13.60 1.18
N TYR A 57 -3.67 -14.31 0.40
CA TYR A 57 -2.33 -14.70 0.83
C TYR A 57 -1.31 -13.56 0.73
N GLY A 58 -1.26 -12.86 -0.41
CA GLY A 58 -0.35 -11.74 -0.64
C GLY A 58 -0.64 -10.55 0.27
N GLY A 59 -1.92 -10.33 0.62
CA GLY A 59 -2.34 -9.30 1.56
C GLY A 59 -1.96 -9.58 3.02
N LEU A 60 -1.51 -10.79 3.39
CA LEU A 60 -1.14 -11.11 4.77
C LEU A 60 0.01 -10.23 5.27
N LEU A 61 1.02 -9.97 4.44
CA LEU A 61 2.13 -9.10 4.82
C LEU A 61 1.63 -7.69 5.17
N ALA A 62 0.69 -7.18 4.38
CA ALA A 62 0.07 -5.88 4.63
C ALA A 62 -0.74 -5.88 5.94
N ARG A 63 -1.57 -6.90 6.17
CA ARG A 63 -2.44 -6.98 7.35
C ARG A 63 -1.68 -7.24 8.65
N LEU A 64 -0.64 -8.07 8.61
CA LEU A 64 0.06 -8.52 9.81
C LEU A 64 1.22 -7.60 10.22
N ILE A 65 1.83 -6.90 9.26
CA ILE A 65 3.00 -6.06 9.54
C ILE A 65 2.71 -4.59 9.25
N LEU A 66 2.23 -4.27 8.04
CA LEU A 66 2.11 -2.88 7.60
C LEU A 66 0.96 -2.14 8.29
N GLN A 67 -0.19 -2.79 8.45
CA GLN A 67 -1.40 -2.20 9.03
C GLN A 67 -1.22 -1.80 10.51
N PRO A 68 -0.66 -2.63 11.42
CA PRO A 68 -0.41 -2.21 12.79
C PRO A 68 0.54 -1.00 12.88
N ILE A 69 1.57 -0.97 12.04
CA ILE A 69 2.51 0.16 11.96
C ILE A 69 1.79 1.41 11.44
N GLU A 70 0.94 1.26 10.43
CA GLU A 70 0.12 2.35 9.88
C GLU A 70 -0.79 2.96 10.94
N GLU A 71 -1.55 2.13 11.67
CA GLU A 71 -2.46 2.58 12.73
C GLU A 71 -1.70 3.30 13.85
N SER A 72 -0.55 2.77 14.26
CA SER A 72 0.33 3.41 15.24
C SER A 72 0.87 4.76 14.74
N SER A 73 1.29 4.82 13.48
CA SER A 73 1.81 6.03 12.84
C SER A 73 0.73 7.11 12.76
N ARG A 74 -0.50 6.73 12.36
CA ARG A 74 -1.66 7.64 12.30
C ARG A 74 -1.94 8.28 13.66
N ASN A 75 -1.93 7.48 14.72
CA ASN A 75 -2.11 7.97 16.09
C ASN A 75 -0.98 8.93 16.50
N LYS A 76 0.28 8.60 16.15
CA LYS A 76 1.44 9.45 16.48
C LYS A 76 1.38 10.79 15.75
N PHE A 77 1.14 10.78 14.43
CA PHE A 77 1.02 11.99 13.64
C PHE A 77 -0.17 12.85 14.10
N GLY A 78 -1.32 12.23 14.41
CA GLY A 78 -2.48 12.92 14.96
C GLY A 78 -2.16 13.66 16.26
N LYS A 79 -1.34 13.09 17.15
CA LYS A 79 -0.89 13.75 18.38
C LYS A 79 0.11 14.89 18.13
N LEU A 80 1.09 14.66 17.23
CA LEU A 80 2.14 15.64 16.95
C LEU A 80 1.62 16.85 16.15
N LEU A 81 0.70 16.61 15.23
CA LEU A 81 0.23 17.59 14.25
C LEU A 81 -1.21 18.07 14.54
N SER A 82 -1.75 17.70 15.71
CA SER A 82 -3.05 18.18 16.19
C SER A 82 -3.10 19.72 16.20
N THR A 83 -4.21 20.25 15.70
CA THR A 83 -4.52 21.68 15.71
C THR A 83 -5.44 22.10 16.87
N VAL A 84 -5.83 21.16 17.74
CA VAL A 84 -6.76 21.41 18.86
C VAL A 84 -6.23 22.49 19.82
N ASP A 85 -4.93 22.47 20.09
CA ASP A 85 -4.26 23.44 20.98
C ASP A 85 -3.61 24.61 20.20
N GLY A 86 -4.00 24.81 18.93
CA GLY A 86 -3.40 25.78 18.02
C GLY A 86 -2.49 25.14 16.97
N ALA A 87 -1.87 25.96 16.11
CA ALA A 87 -1.03 25.47 15.02
C ALA A 87 0.18 24.66 15.56
N PRO A 88 0.52 23.51 14.95
CA PRO A 88 1.62 22.68 15.43
C PRO A 88 2.95 23.45 15.35
N SER A 89 3.74 23.34 16.42
CA SER A 89 5.04 24.01 16.47
C SER A 89 6.03 23.38 15.51
N LYS A 90 6.94 24.19 14.95
CA LYS A 90 8.01 23.73 14.04
C LYS A 90 8.76 22.46 14.50
N PRO A 91 9.16 22.30 15.79
CA PRO A 91 9.82 21.07 16.22
C PRO A 91 8.93 19.82 16.13
N LYS A 92 7.62 19.91 16.41
CA LYS A 92 6.69 18.78 16.26
C LYS A 92 6.53 18.37 14.80
N ILE A 93 6.55 19.35 13.89
CA ILE A 93 6.49 19.11 12.44
C ILE A 93 7.74 18.39 11.94
N GLU A 94 8.93 18.84 12.37
CA GLU A 94 10.19 18.17 12.03
C GLU A 94 10.28 16.76 12.64
N GLU A 95 9.73 16.55 13.83
CA GLU A 95 9.62 15.23 14.43
C GLU A 95 8.73 14.30 13.60
N ALA A 96 7.53 14.75 13.23
CA ALA A 96 6.62 13.96 12.39
C ALA A 96 7.22 13.68 11.00
N ARG A 97 7.91 14.66 10.40
CA ARG A 97 8.63 14.48 9.13
C ARG A 97 9.73 13.42 9.26
N ARG A 98 10.57 13.51 10.29
CA ARG A 98 11.68 12.57 10.51
C ARG A 98 11.14 11.15 10.66
N ASP A 99 10.09 10.98 11.45
CA ASP A 99 9.48 9.68 11.71
C ASP A 99 8.83 9.11 10.43
N LEU A 100 8.14 9.95 9.64
CA LEU A 100 7.61 9.57 8.33
C LEU A 100 8.73 9.11 7.38
N LEU A 101 9.82 9.88 7.26
CA LEU A 101 10.94 9.53 6.37
C LEU A 101 11.66 8.25 6.80
N MET A 102 11.83 8.05 8.11
CA MET A 102 12.39 6.83 8.66
C MET A 102 11.49 5.63 8.30
N LEU A 103 10.19 5.71 8.55
CA LEU A 103 9.27 4.62 8.21
C LEU A 103 9.20 4.35 6.70
N LEU A 104 9.15 5.40 5.86
CA LEU A 104 9.17 5.27 4.41
C LEU A 104 10.45 4.60 3.90
N ARG A 105 11.61 4.93 4.49
CA ARG A 105 12.89 4.29 4.14
C ARG A 105 12.90 2.82 4.58
N SER A 106 12.38 2.50 5.76
CA SER A 106 12.21 1.10 6.20
C SER A 106 11.31 0.32 5.25
N TYR A 107 10.20 0.92 4.79
CA TYR A 107 9.30 0.31 3.81
C TYR A 107 9.95 0.17 2.44
N ALA A 108 10.83 1.09 2.03
CA ALA A 108 11.62 0.95 0.81
C ALA A 108 12.57 -0.25 0.89
N LEU A 109 13.26 -0.46 2.02
CA LEU A 109 14.12 -1.63 2.23
C LEU A 109 13.31 -2.94 2.22
N LEU A 110 12.19 -2.98 2.93
CA LEU A 110 11.27 -4.12 2.89
C LEU A 110 10.78 -4.40 1.47
N SER A 111 10.47 -3.34 0.70
CA SER A 111 10.04 -3.45 -0.69
C SER A 111 11.12 -4.07 -1.57
N VAL A 112 12.39 -3.69 -1.40
CA VAL A 112 13.50 -4.35 -2.12
C VAL A 112 13.55 -5.84 -1.76
N CYS A 113 13.39 -6.21 -0.48
CA CYS A 113 13.34 -7.62 -0.09
C CYS A 113 12.20 -8.39 -0.75
N VAL A 114 10.98 -7.83 -0.69
CA VAL A 114 9.78 -8.44 -1.27
C VAL A 114 9.93 -8.58 -2.79
N LEU A 115 10.42 -7.56 -3.49
CA LEU A 115 10.60 -7.62 -4.94
C LEU A 115 11.73 -8.57 -5.36
N SER A 116 12.78 -8.69 -4.55
CA SER A 116 13.93 -9.54 -4.88
C SER A 116 13.61 -11.02 -4.70
N VAL A 117 12.84 -11.37 -3.67
CA VAL A 117 12.60 -12.77 -3.27
C VAL A 117 11.15 -13.20 -3.54
N GLY A 118 10.18 -12.32 -3.31
CA GLY A 118 8.75 -12.61 -3.35
C GLY A 118 8.26 -13.25 -4.64
N PRO A 119 8.50 -12.69 -5.83
CA PRO A 119 7.96 -13.26 -7.07
C PRO A 119 8.38 -14.70 -7.35
N THR A 120 9.55 -15.13 -6.85
CA THR A 120 10.06 -16.50 -7.05
C THR A 120 9.66 -17.45 -5.93
N VAL A 121 9.60 -16.96 -4.69
CA VAL A 121 9.32 -17.79 -3.51
C VAL A 121 7.82 -17.89 -3.19
N ALA A 122 7.03 -16.86 -3.47
CA ALA A 122 5.60 -16.85 -3.17
C ALA A 122 4.81 -17.99 -3.85
N PRO A 123 5.05 -18.35 -5.13
CA PRO A 123 4.42 -19.51 -5.74
C PRO A 123 4.77 -20.84 -5.05
N LEU A 124 6.02 -20.99 -4.59
CA LEU A 124 6.47 -22.18 -3.85
C LEU A 124 5.75 -22.30 -2.50
N LEU A 125 5.63 -21.19 -1.77
CA LEU A 125 4.89 -21.13 -0.51
C LEU A 125 3.41 -21.45 -0.72
N LEU A 126 2.80 -20.93 -1.79
CA LEU A 126 1.41 -21.23 -2.12
C LEU A 126 1.20 -22.73 -2.39
N LYS A 127 2.12 -23.37 -3.13
CA LYS A 127 2.06 -24.82 -3.40
C LYS A 127 2.03 -25.65 -2.11
N ILE A 128 2.81 -25.23 -1.11
CA ILE A 128 2.92 -25.91 0.20
C ILE A 128 1.66 -25.68 1.04
N VAL A 129 1.18 -24.44 1.11
CA VAL A 129 0.08 -24.06 2.02
C VAL A 129 -1.30 -24.39 1.45
N ALA A 130 -1.54 -24.05 0.18
CA ALA A 130 -2.85 -24.22 -0.46
C ALA A 130 -2.95 -25.50 -1.32
N GLY A 131 -1.81 -26.12 -1.64
CA GLY A 131 -1.74 -27.33 -2.46
C GLY A 131 -1.54 -27.06 -3.95
N SER A 132 -1.09 -28.11 -4.67
CA SER A 132 -0.68 -28.01 -6.08
C SER A 132 -1.79 -27.63 -7.06
N ARG A 133 -3.05 -27.89 -6.72
CA ARG A 133 -4.22 -27.57 -7.57
C ARG A 133 -4.36 -26.08 -7.86
N TRP A 134 -4.02 -25.22 -6.90
CA TRP A 134 -4.08 -23.76 -7.07
C TRP A 134 -2.90 -23.23 -7.88
N THR A 135 -1.73 -23.86 -7.76
CA THR A 135 -0.60 -23.50 -8.62
C THR A 135 -0.83 -23.89 -10.07
N THR A 136 -1.48 -25.03 -10.35
CA THR A 136 -1.86 -25.43 -11.72
C THR A 136 -2.96 -24.56 -12.32
N SER A 137 -3.74 -23.85 -11.51
CA SER A 137 -4.76 -22.91 -11.99
C SER A 137 -4.23 -21.49 -12.21
N GLY A 138 -2.90 -21.27 -12.18
CA GLY A 138 -2.29 -19.96 -12.38
C GLY A 138 -2.28 -19.03 -11.14
N ALA A 139 -2.73 -19.51 -9.97
CA ALA A 139 -2.73 -18.67 -8.76
C ALA A 139 -1.33 -18.38 -8.23
N GLY A 140 -0.36 -19.24 -8.54
CA GLY A 140 1.05 -19.00 -8.25
C GLY A 140 1.57 -17.76 -8.98
N ASP A 141 1.31 -17.66 -10.28
CA ASP A 141 1.77 -16.54 -11.11
C ASP A 141 1.08 -15.23 -10.72
N VAL A 142 -0.21 -15.27 -10.40
CA VAL A 142 -0.94 -14.11 -9.87
C VAL A 142 -0.38 -13.67 -8.52
N LEU A 143 -0.01 -14.61 -7.63
CA LEU A 143 0.63 -14.28 -6.36
C LEU A 143 2.06 -13.73 -6.54
N ALA A 144 2.81 -14.23 -7.52
CA ALA A 144 4.09 -13.64 -7.91
C ALA A 144 3.91 -12.20 -8.39
N THR A 145 2.91 -11.95 -9.23
CA THR A 145 2.55 -10.61 -9.70
C THR A 145 2.10 -9.71 -8.54
N TYR A 146 1.37 -10.26 -7.56
CA TYR A 146 0.98 -9.54 -6.34
C TYR A 146 2.19 -9.04 -5.54
N CYS A 147 3.36 -9.68 -5.64
CA CYS A 147 4.56 -9.19 -4.96
C CYS A 147 5.00 -7.81 -5.45
N TYR A 148 4.69 -7.44 -6.69
CA TYR A 148 4.93 -6.08 -7.20
C TYR A 148 3.94 -5.04 -6.66
N TYR A 149 2.79 -5.49 -6.17
CA TYR A 149 1.76 -4.64 -5.58
C TYR A 149 2.04 -4.28 -4.12
N ILE A 150 2.67 -5.19 -3.37
CA ILE A 150 2.99 -5.02 -1.94
C ILE A 150 3.75 -3.71 -1.63
N PRO A 151 4.81 -3.31 -2.36
CA PRO A 151 5.48 -2.03 -2.12
C PRO A 151 4.52 -0.84 -2.15
N LEU A 152 3.60 -0.80 -3.14
CA LEU A 152 2.64 0.29 -3.25
C LEU A 152 1.66 0.31 -2.09
N LEU A 153 1.21 -0.85 -1.60
CA LEU A 153 0.39 -0.94 -0.39
C LEU A 153 1.13 -0.35 0.82
N ALA A 154 2.42 -0.66 0.98
CA ALA A 154 3.23 -0.13 2.08
C ALA A 154 3.35 1.39 2.03
N PHE A 155 3.74 1.95 0.88
CA PHE A 155 3.85 3.39 0.71
C PHE A 155 2.50 4.09 0.84
N ASN A 156 1.44 3.50 0.29
CA ASN A 156 0.10 4.05 0.36
C ASN A 156 -0.40 4.15 1.81
N GLY A 157 -0.37 3.05 2.57
CA GLY A 157 -0.85 3.03 3.94
C GLY A 157 -0.17 4.10 4.81
N LEU A 158 1.16 4.17 4.77
CA LEU A 158 1.90 5.14 5.58
C LEU A 158 1.68 6.60 5.15
N THR A 159 1.62 6.88 3.85
CA THR A 159 1.37 8.25 3.37
C THR A 159 -0.06 8.69 3.66
N GLU A 160 -1.05 7.80 3.52
CA GLU A 160 -2.44 8.08 3.90
C GLU A 160 -2.62 8.24 5.41
N ALA A 161 -1.88 7.51 6.24
CA ALA A 161 -1.86 7.72 7.68
C ALA A 161 -1.38 9.13 8.05
N PHE A 162 -0.39 9.67 7.34
CA PHE A 162 0.03 11.06 7.53
C PHE A 162 -1.03 12.03 7.02
N VAL A 163 -1.52 11.87 5.79
CA VAL A 163 -2.54 12.77 5.20
C VAL A 163 -3.77 12.83 6.10
N SER A 164 -4.30 11.68 6.52
CA SER A 164 -5.50 11.62 7.38
C SER A 164 -5.32 12.28 8.75
N SER A 165 -4.08 12.45 9.21
CA SER A 165 -3.79 13.13 10.48
C SER A 165 -3.74 14.66 10.39
N VAL A 166 -3.59 15.23 9.19
CA VAL A 166 -3.41 16.67 8.99
C VAL A 166 -4.36 17.32 7.99
N ALA A 167 -4.97 16.52 7.12
CA ALA A 167 -5.78 17.04 6.03
C ALA A 167 -7.08 17.63 6.56
N THR A 168 -7.40 18.84 6.10
CA THR A 168 -8.68 19.49 6.38
C THR A 168 -9.80 18.87 5.56
N GLU A 169 -11.07 19.02 5.98
CA GLU A 169 -12.22 18.47 5.26
C GLU A 169 -12.29 18.92 3.78
N SER A 170 -11.87 20.16 3.49
CA SER A 170 -11.84 20.70 2.13
C SER A 170 -10.75 20.02 1.27
N GLU A 171 -9.61 19.68 1.86
CA GLU A 171 -8.53 18.98 1.19
C GLU A 171 -8.84 17.50 0.98
N VAL A 172 -9.51 16.86 1.94
CA VAL A 172 -10.03 15.49 1.81
C VAL A 172 -11.14 15.41 0.76
N ASN A 173 -12.00 16.43 0.64
CA ASN A 173 -13.00 16.50 -0.42
C ASN A 173 -12.34 16.70 -1.79
N ARG A 174 -11.32 17.58 -1.90
CA ARG A 174 -10.54 17.73 -3.13
C ARG A 174 -9.77 16.45 -3.49
N GLN A 175 -9.24 15.74 -2.50
CA GLN A 175 -8.66 14.41 -2.66
C GLN A 175 -9.67 13.43 -3.24
N SER A 176 -10.87 13.39 -2.68
CA SER A 176 -11.93 12.48 -3.11
C SER A 176 -12.35 12.73 -4.57
N ILE A 177 -12.33 13.98 -5.02
CA ILE A 177 -12.57 14.36 -6.42
C ILE A 177 -11.43 13.90 -7.34
N TRP A 178 -10.16 14.07 -6.93
CA TRP A 178 -9.03 13.54 -7.70
C TRP A 178 -9.03 12.00 -7.72
N MET A 179 -9.39 11.35 -6.62
CA MET A 179 -9.59 9.90 -6.54
C MET A 179 -10.74 9.43 -7.45
N LEU A 180 -11.81 10.21 -7.61
CA LEU A 180 -12.86 9.95 -8.60
C LEU A 180 -12.31 9.99 -10.03
N ALA A 181 -11.52 11.00 -10.37
CA ALA A 181 -10.89 11.10 -11.69
C ALA A 181 -9.92 9.92 -11.95
N PHE A 182 -9.12 9.54 -10.95
CA PHE A 182 -8.25 8.37 -11.03
C PHE A 182 -9.02 7.05 -11.10
N SER A 183 -10.24 6.99 -10.54
CA SER A 183 -11.11 5.81 -10.66
C SER A 183 -11.55 5.58 -12.11
N ALA A 184 -11.76 6.64 -12.90
CA ALA A 184 -12.01 6.51 -14.34
C ALA A 184 -10.75 5.98 -15.07
N GLY A 185 -9.56 6.45 -14.68
CA GLY A 185 -8.29 5.90 -15.17
C GLY A 185 -8.14 4.42 -14.85
N PHE A 186 -8.42 4.03 -13.59
CA PHE A 186 -8.43 2.64 -13.15
C PHE A 186 -9.45 1.80 -13.93
N ALA A 187 -10.67 2.30 -14.18
CA ALA A 187 -11.67 1.62 -15.00
C ALA A 187 -11.16 1.36 -16.42
N GLY A 188 -10.53 2.37 -17.03
CA GLY A 188 -9.88 2.24 -18.34
C GLY A 188 -8.74 1.22 -18.33
N SER A 189 -7.89 1.23 -17.30
CA SER A 189 -6.82 0.25 -17.15
C SER A 189 -7.34 -1.17 -16.92
N ALA A 190 -8.38 -1.33 -16.09
CA ALA A 190 -9.03 -2.62 -15.87
C ALA A 190 -9.66 -3.15 -17.16
N PHE A 191 -10.32 -2.29 -17.94
CA PHE A 191 -10.83 -2.66 -19.26
C PHE A 191 -9.69 -3.07 -20.21
N LEU A 192 -8.60 -2.30 -20.27
CA LEU A 192 -7.43 -2.63 -21.08
C LEU A 192 -6.84 -3.99 -20.70
N PHE A 193 -6.53 -4.20 -19.43
CA PHE A 193 -5.88 -5.44 -18.96
C PHE A 193 -6.78 -6.67 -19.05
N LEU A 194 -8.08 -6.53 -18.85
CA LEU A 194 -9.02 -7.66 -18.86
C LEU A 194 -9.59 -7.97 -20.23
N ARG A 195 -9.91 -6.95 -21.04
CA ARG A 195 -10.64 -7.11 -22.31
C ARG A 195 -9.76 -6.98 -23.55
N VAL A 196 -8.70 -6.19 -23.49
CA VAL A 196 -7.81 -5.97 -24.65
C VAL A 196 -6.60 -6.88 -24.58
N LEU A 197 -5.95 -6.95 -23.41
CA LEU A 197 -4.75 -7.77 -23.20
C LEU A 197 -5.05 -9.18 -22.67
N GLU A 198 -6.31 -9.47 -22.33
CA GLU A 198 -6.78 -10.77 -21.84
C GLU A 198 -5.92 -11.39 -20.72
N MET A 199 -5.36 -10.55 -19.83
CA MET A 199 -4.40 -10.96 -18.79
C MET A 199 -5.04 -11.70 -17.60
N GLY A 200 -6.34 -11.99 -17.67
CA GLY A 200 -7.08 -12.70 -16.61
C GLY A 200 -6.89 -12.10 -15.22
N ALA A 201 -6.61 -12.96 -14.23
CA ALA A 201 -6.42 -12.55 -12.83
C ALA A 201 -5.17 -11.68 -12.58
N GLU A 202 -4.11 -11.80 -13.41
CA GLU A 202 -2.94 -10.92 -13.30
C GLU A 202 -3.27 -9.49 -13.71
N GLY A 203 -4.13 -9.32 -14.72
CA GLY A 203 -4.64 -8.02 -15.15
C GLY A 203 -5.35 -7.26 -14.03
N LEU A 204 -6.03 -7.99 -13.12
CA LEU A 204 -6.64 -7.40 -11.92
C LEU A 204 -5.61 -6.86 -10.94
N VAL A 205 -4.49 -7.56 -10.77
CA VAL A 205 -3.39 -7.09 -9.91
C VAL A 205 -2.78 -5.83 -10.52
N TRP A 206 -2.48 -5.82 -11.83
CA TRP A 206 -1.92 -4.65 -12.50
C TRP A 206 -2.86 -3.44 -12.50
N ALA A 207 -4.16 -3.64 -12.64
CA ALA A 207 -5.14 -2.56 -12.49
C ALA A 207 -5.05 -1.93 -11.09
N ASN A 208 -4.96 -2.76 -10.04
CA ASN A 208 -4.80 -2.28 -8.67
C ASN A 208 -3.44 -1.60 -8.42
N VAL A 209 -2.37 -2.10 -9.04
CA VAL A 209 -1.04 -1.44 -9.02
C VAL A 209 -1.14 -0.01 -9.58
N LEU A 210 -1.82 0.19 -10.70
CA LEU A 210 -2.02 1.54 -11.26
C LEU A 210 -2.87 2.42 -10.34
N ASN A 211 -3.96 1.89 -9.80
CA ASN A 211 -4.81 2.63 -8.85
C ASN A 211 -4.02 3.10 -7.62
N MET A 212 -3.26 2.19 -6.98
CA MET A 212 -2.44 2.55 -5.82
C MET A 212 -1.29 3.50 -6.18
N SER A 213 -0.74 3.41 -7.39
CA SER A 213 0.28 4.36 -7.84
C SER A 213 -0.25 5.80 -7.85
N PHE A 214 -1.47 6.02 -8.36
CA PHE A 214 -2.09 7.34 -8.33
C PHE A 214 -2.31 7.85 -6.90
N ARG A 215 -2.75 6.98 -5.99
CA ARG A 215 -2.94 7.34 -4.57
C ARG A 215 -1.63 7.73 -3.89
N VAL A 216 -0.55 6.98 -4.13
CA VAL A 216 0.78 7.28 -3.59
C VAL A 216 1.32 8.60 -4.14
N ILE A 217 1.19 8.85 -5.45
CA ILE A 217 1.62 10.11 -6.08
C ILE A 217 0.88 11.30 -5.45
N TRP A 218 -0.45 11.19 -5.33
CA TRP A 218 -1.26 12.25 -4.76
C TRP A 218 -0.90 12.50 -3.28
N SER A 219 -0.83 11.46 -2.46
CA SER A 219 -0.52 11.59 -1.03
C SER A 219 0.88 12.15 -0.81
N THR A 220 1.84 11.74 -1.63
CA THR A 220 3.20 12.29 -1.61
C THR A 220 3.23 13.76 -2.01
N ALA A 221 2.46 14.17 -3.03
CA ALA A 221 2.35 15.56 -3.44
C ALA A 221 1.73 16.43 -2.33
N PHE A 222 0.70 15.92 -1.66
CA PHE A 222 0.09 16.57 -0.50
C PHE A 222 1.10 16.76 0.64
N ILE A 223 1.80 15.69 1.05
CA ILE A 223 2.82 15.73 2.11
C ILE A 223 3.91 16.76 1.80
N ARG A 224 4.39 16.80 0.55
CA ARG A 224 5.38 17.80 0.12
C ARG A 224 4.86 19.23 0.25
N SER A 225 3.61 19.47 -0.16
CA SER A 225 2.98 20.78 -0.06
C SER A 225 2.81 21.22 1.40
N TYR A 226 2.32 20.31 2.25
CA TYR A 226 2.16 20.54 3.68
C TYR A 226 3.48 20.88 4.38
N LEU A 227 4.53 20.08 4.17
CA LEU A 227 5.84 20.31 4.77
C LEU A 227 6.48 21.61 4.28
N LYS A 228 6.35 21.92 2.99
CA LYS A 228 6.84 23.19 2.42
C LYS A 228 6.12 24.39 3.03
N GLY A 229 4.81 24.30 3.26
CA GLY A 229 4.01 25.33 3.92
C GLY A 229 4.48 25.64 5.35
N HIS A 230 5.08 24.67 6.02
CA HIS A 230 5.61 24.80 7.38
C HIS A 230 7.14 24.99 7.45
N GLY A 231 7.77 25.32 6.32
CA GLY A 231 9.21 25.62 6.26
C GLY A 231 10.12 24.40 6.35
N SER A 232 9.61 23.22 5.98
CA SER A 232 10.33 21.95 5.92
C SER A 232 10.38 21.41 4.48
N THR A 233 11.25 20.44 4.21
CA THR A 233 11.42 19.84 2.87
C THR A 233 11.23 18.34 2.88
N PHE A 234 10.81 17.80 1.74
CA PHE A 234 10.65 16.36 1.54
C PHE A 234 11.28 15.96 0.21
N ALA A 235 12.40 15.24 0.26
CA ALA A 235 13.06 14.74 -0.93
C ALA A 235 12.98 13.21 -1.03
N LEU A 236 12.62 12.69 -2.20
CA LEU A 236 12.56 11.23 -2.45
C LEU A 236 13.91 10.54 -2.26
N ARG A 237 15.01 11.28 -2.45
CA ARG A 237 16.36 10.76 -2.25
C ARG A 237 16.63 10.34 -0.80
N GLU A 238 15.93 10.93 0.17
CA GLU A 238 16.06 10.57 1.58
C GLU A 238 15.46 9.17 1.86
N ILE A 239 14.46 8.79 1.09
CA ILE A 239 13.75 7.51 1.18
C ILE A 239 14.48 6.41 0.40
N ALA A 240 15.20 6.78 -0.66
CA ALA A 240 15.87 5.85 -1.55
C ALA A 240 16.92 4.97 -0.80
N PRO A 241 16.85 3.63 -0.95
CA PRO A 241 17.91 2.73 -0.50
C PRO A 241 19.26 3.06 -1.16
N ALA A 242 20.35 2.59 -0.55
CA ALA A 242 21.66 2.68 -1.14
C ALA A 242 21.69 1.99 -2.53
N PRO A 243 22.40 2.54 -3.51
CA PRO A 243 22.51 1.93 -4.84
C PRO A 243 23.00 0.48 -4.80
N LEU A 244 23.89 0.15 -3.85
CA LEU A 244 24.34 -1.21 -3.61
C LEU A 244 23.20 -2.14 -3.19
N THR A 245 22.30 -1.70 -2.30
CA THR A 245 21.13 -2.49 -1.88
C THR A 245 20.22 -2.81 -3.06
N ILE A 246 20.01 -1.84 -3.96
CA ILE A 246 19.23 -2.04 -5.18
C ILE A 246 19.94 -3.03 -6.11
N ALA A 247 21.25 -2.85 -6.34
CA ALA A 247 22.04 -3.73 -7.20
C ALA A 247 22.06 -5.19 -6.70
N VAL A 248 22.29 -5.40 -5.39
CA VAL A 248 22.26 -6.72 -4.77
C VAL A 248 20.84 -7.30 -4.83
N GLY A 249 19.79 -6.49 -4.63
CA GLY A 249 18.40 -6.94 -4.80
C GLY A 249 18.09 -7.42 -6.21
N SER A 250 18.45 -6.64 -7.23
CA SER A 250 18.31 -7.05 -8.64
C SER A 250 19.13 -8.30 -8.98
N GLY A 251 20.37 -8.40 -8.48
CA GLY A 251 21.19 -9.59 -8.64
C GLY A 251 20.57 -10.83 -7.97
N THR A 252 20.01 -10.66 -6.78
CA THR A 252 19.29 -11.71 -6.04
C THR A 252 18.08 -12.20 -6.82
N TYR A 253 17.28 -11.27 -7.34
CA TYR A 253 16.14 -11.59 -8.20
C TYR A 253 16.57 -12.39 -9.43
N ALA A 254 17.65 -11.96 -10.11
CA ALA A 254 18.17 -12.65 -11.28
C ALA A 254 18.65 -14.08 -10.95
N VAL A 255 19.40 -14.26 -9.85
CA VAL A 255 19.88 -15.58 -9.39
C VAL A 255 18.71 -16.48 -9.02
N LEU A 256 17.73 -15.98 -8.26
CA LEU A 256 16.55 -16.76 -7.89
C LEU A 256 15.72 -17.14 -9.12
N ARG A 257 15.52 -16.22 -10.06
CA ARG A 257 14.80 -16.48 -11.31
C ARG A 257 15.52 -17.51 -12.18
N GLN A 258 16.84 -17.44 -12.27
CA GLN A 258 17.64 -18.44 -12.99
C GLN A 258 17.53 -19.82 -12.32
N THR A 259 17.65 -19.86 -10.99
CA THR A 259 17.55 -21.12 -10.22
C THR A 259 16.15 -21.71 -10.29
N ALA A 260 15.12 -20.86 -10.40
CA ALA A 260 13.73 -21.28 -10.49
C ALA A 260 13.41 -22.13 -11.72
N THR A 261 14.21 -22.04 -12.78
CA THR A 261 14.09 -22.91 -13.96
C THR A 261 14.36 -24.38 -13.64
N THR A 262 15.07 -24.66 -12.56
CA THR A 262 15.44 -26.01 -12.10
C THR A 262 14.58 -26.47 -10.90
N PHE A 263 13.56 -25.70 -10.52
CA PHE A 263 12.70 -26.06 -9.40
C PHE A 263 11.76 -27.21 -9.77
N ASN A 264 11.67 -28.19 -8.87
CA ASN A 264 10.69 -29.27 -8.95
C ASN A 264 9.45 -28.97 -8.08
N GLY A 265 9.43 -27.79 -7.45
CA GLY A 265 8.40 -27.31 -6.54
C GLY A 265 8.35 -28.12 -5.25
N GLY A 266 9.50 -28.57 -4.76
CA GLY A 266 9.65 -29.32 -3.51
C GLY A 266 10.27 -28.49 -2.39
N PHE A 267 10.36 -29.04 -1.18
CA PHE A 267 10.96 -28.37 -0.03
C PHE A 267 12.43 -28.00 -0.25
N THR A 268 13.15 -28.76 -1.09
CA THR A 268 14.52 -28.47 -1.51
C THR A 268 14.66 -27.11 -2.20
N ASP A 269 13.66 -26.70 -2.96
CA ASP A 269 13.68 -25.43 -3.70
C ASP A 269 13.48 -24.25 -2.76
N LEU A 270 12.72 -24.46 -1.69
CA LEU A 270 12.56 -23.50 -0.60
C LEU A 270 13.88 -23.32 0.18
N ILE A 271 14.61 -24.41 0.46
CA ILE A 271 15.92 -24.33 1.13
C ILE A 271 16.91 -23.55 0.26
N LYS A 272 17.00 -23.87 -1.04
CA LYS A 272 17.88 -23.16 -1.99
C LYS A 272 17.54 -21.67 -2.04
N SER A 273 16.27 -21.34 -2.20
CA SER A 273 15.81 -19.95 -2.23
C SER A 273 16.07 -19.23 -0.90
N GLY A 274 15.88 -19.92 0.22
CA GLY A 274 16.17 -19.41 1.56
C GLY A 274 17.65 -19.11 1.78
N GLY A 275 18.56 -19.95 1.27
CA GLY A 275 20.00 -19.69 1.31
C GLY A 275 20.40 -18.42 0.55
N VAL A 276 19.87 -18.24 -0.66
CA VAL A 276 20.11 -17.03 -1.46
C VAL A 276 19.50 -15.79 -0.80
N ALA A 277 18.28 -15.90 -0.26
CA ALA A 277 17.62 -14.82 0.46
C ALA A 277 18.39 -14.42 1.74
N ALA A 278 18.93 -15.39 2.49
CA ALA A 278 19.73 -15.12 3.69
C ALA A 278 21.01 -14.34 3.35
N LEU A 279 21.72 -14.74 2.30
CA LEU A 279 22.90 -14.02 1.83
C LEU A 279 22.55 -12.58 1.37
N PHE A 280 21.43 -12.43 0.67
CA PHE A 280 20.91 -11.11 0.30
C PHE A 280 20.63 -10.22 1.53
N VAL A 281 19.97 -10.75 2.56
CA VAL A 281 19.67 -10.00 3.80
C VAL A 281 20.96 -9.58 4.51
N VAL A 282 21.98 -10.44 4.55
CA VAL A 282 23.30 -10.09 5.11
C VAL A 282 23.95 -8.94 4.34
N MET A 283 23.94 -9.00 3.00
CA MET A 283 24.49 -7.94 2.15
C MET A 283 23.72 -6.62 2.28
N LEU A 284 22.39 -6.68 2.37
CA LEU A 284 21.53 -5.53 2.65
C LEU A 284 21.87 -4.91 4.01
N ALA A 285 22.01 -5.74 5.05
CA ALA A 285 22.34 -5.27 6.38
C ALA A 285 23.72 -4.59 6.43
N PHE A 286 24.69 -5.10 5.68
CA PHE A 286 26.01 -4.48 5.56
C PHE A 286 25.98 -3.13 4.81
N SER A 287 25.23 -3.08 3.69
CA SER A 287 25.04 -1.89 2.86
C SER A 287 24.34 -0.76 3.62
N GLU A 288 23.28 -1.09 4.36
CA GLU A 288 22.42 -0.14 5.09
C GLU A 288 22.79 0.00 6.57
N ARG A 289 23.97 -0.49 7.00
CA ARG A 289 24.35 -0.57 8.42
C ARG A 289 24.18 0.76 9.18
N ALA A 290 24.50 1.88 8.54
CA ALA A 290 24.40 3.20 9.16
C ALA A 290 22.95 3.55 9.49
N TYR A 291 22.04 3.26 8.55
CA TYR A 291 20.61 3.46 8.74
C TYR A 291 20.03 2.49 9.77
N LEU A 292 20.38 1.20 9.70
CA LEU A 292 19.90 0.20 10.65
C LEU A 292 20.34 0.50 12.09
N LEU A 293 21.58 0.98 12.28
CA LEU A 293 22.07 1.44 13.59
C LEU A 293 21.32 2.68 14.09
N GLN A 294 20.95 3.61 13.20
CA GLN A 294 20.13 4.76 13.58
C GLN A 294 18.74 4.32 14.07
N CYS A 295 18.08 3.41 13.34
CA CYS A 295 16.79 2.84 13.75
C CYS A 295 16.90 2.11 15.10
N TRP A 296 17.95 1.31 15.30
CA TRP A 296 18.20 0.61 16.54
C TRP A 296 18.36 1.56 17.73
N ASN A 297 19.17 2.61 17.57
CA ASN A 297 19.38 3.62 18.60
C ASN A 297 18.11 4.42 18.88
N PHE A 298 17.30 4.70 17.87
CA PHE A 298 16.01 5.37 18.03
C PHE A 298 15.04 4.53 18.88
N MET A 299 14.88 3.23 18.56
CA MET A 299 14.06 2.32 19.36
C MET A 299 14.54 2.20 20.80
N ARG A 300 15.87 2.11 21.01
CA ARG A 300 16.47 2.02 22.35
C ARG A 300 16.37 3.33 23.14
N GLY A 301 16.36 4.48 22.46
CA GLY A 301 16.19 5.79 23.07
C GLY A 301 14.77 6.07 23.53
N GLN A 302 13.76 5.49 22.87
CA GLN A 302 12.36 5.58 23.31
C GLN A 302 12.11 4.75 24.58
N GLY A 303 12.67 3.53 24.68
CA GLY A 303 12.56 2.69 25.88
C GLY A 303 13.27 3.20 27.14
N LYS A 304 13.87 4.40 27.11
CA LYS A 304 14.43 5.10 28.29
C LYS A 304 13.60 6.32 28.71
N ARG A 305 12.57 6.68 27.94
CA ARG A 305 11.69 7.84 28.20
C ARG A 305 10.29 7.44 28.66
N ASP A 306 10.00 6.15 28.71
CA ASP A 306 8.86 5.53 29.39
C ASP A 306 9.33 5.00 30.75
#